data_AF-A0A522E9B5-F1
#
_entry.id   AF-A0A522E9B5-F1
#
_cell.length_a   1.000
_cell.length_b   1.000
_cell.length_c   1.000
_cell.angle_alpha   90.00
_cell.angle_beta   90.00
_cell.angle_gamma   90.00
#
_symmetry.space_group_name_H-M   'P 1'
#
loop_
_entity.id
_entity.type
_entity.pdbx_description
1 polymer ?
#
loop_
_entity_poly.entity_id
_entity_poly.type
_entity_poly.pdbx_seq_one_letter_code
_entity_poly.pdbx_strand_id
1 'polypeptide(L)'
;MLDSFRLSHRQVVFTDERRRYISDSIFEVAGNLAAVALDPPDRTLLGTTHSVWDNMSLYGLWVRQHFRRIRSQNKHVGNAHFAHPNDKLLEVILLHKVMQKLDPCESEELQIAHHAVGAMIQHTLTLMLAEIRLEQWTRIFNLWKLQGMSARDWTIHIAGASAATYTLMTLAMRDGSAVYLPTGYEDVTLGIDLFWKEDGKLHAVSVKCVTGQDNPVLAWRVHELPTRTNDRIATDRRNIYLGAQRFSASEKRLCIPVLVYVGKPEGGPVRLNHDWGRLTWPDQLLAPEHHVLVNGHDFAR
;
A
#
# COMPACT_ATOMS: atom_id res chain seq x y z
N MET A 1 -28.86 12.16 -0.81
CA MET A 1 -27.47 12.69 -0.72
C MET A 1 -26.55 11.58 -1.18
N LEU A 2 -25.70 11.81 -2.20
CA LEU A 2 -24.74 10.81 -2.66
C LEU A 2 -23.62 10.66 -1.62
N ASP A 3 -23.20 9.42 -1.33
CA ASP A 3 -22.11 9.11 -0.39
C ASP A 3 -20.77 9.50 -1.04
N SER A 4 -20.24 10.70 -0.72
CA SER A 4 -19.01 11.27 -1.30
C SER A 4 -17.84 10.29 -1.19
N PHE A 5 -17.72 9.62 -0.05
CA PHE A 5 -16.70 8.62 0.21
C PHE A 5 -16.74 7.48 -0.81
N ARG A 6 -17.92 6.95 -1.13
CA ARG A 6 -18.08 5.88 -2.13
C ARG A 6 -17.80 6.35 -3.56
N LEU A 7 -17.90 7.64 -3.85
CA LEU A 7 -17.57 8.21 -5.15
C LEU A 7 -16.06 8.43 -5.31
N SER A 8 -15.35 8.77 -4.22
CA SER A 8 -13.91 9.03 -4.24
C SER A 8 -13.05 7.78 -4.02
N HIS A 9 -13.60 6.73 -3.39
CA HIS A 9 -12.83 5.55 -3.00
C HIS A 9 -13.24 4.29 -3.76
N ARG A 10 -12.24 3.54 -4.23
CA ARG A 10 -12.46 2.26 -4.91
C ARG A 10 -12.63 1.15 -3.86
N GLN A 11 -13.78 0.48 -3.90
CA GLN A 11 -13.98 -0.74 -3.10
C GLN A 11 -13.19 -1.90 -3.72
N VAL A 12 -12.50 -2.66 -2.88
CA VAL A 12 -11.88 -3.93 -3.28
C VAL A 12 -12.90 -5.05 -3.07
N VAL A 13 -13.12 -5.84 -4.12
CA VAL A 13 -14.02 -7.00 -4.10
C VAL A 13 -13.27 -8.18 -4.69
N PHE A 14 -13.20 -9.28 -3.94
CA PHE A 14 -12.68 -10.55 -4.43
C PHE A 14 -13.86 -11.36 -4.99
N THR A 15 -13.96 -11.43 -6.32
CA THR A 15 -15.07 -12.07 -7.03
C THR A 15 -14.78 -13.51 -7.45
N ASP A 16 -13.51 -13.93 -7.41
CA ASP A 16 -13.06 -15.26 -7.80
C ASP A 16 -11.93 -15.70 -6.86
N GLU A 17 -12.01 -16.92 -6.34
CA GLU A 17 -10.93 -17.53 -5.55
C GLU A 17 -9.72 -17.90 -6.42
N ARG A 18 -9.88 -17.85 -7.75
CA ARG A 18 -8.82 -18.15 -8.71
C ARG A 18 -7.81 -17.00 -8.80
N ARG A 19 -6.78 -17.12 -7.97
CA ARG A 19 -5.54 -16.33 -8.08
C ARG A 19 -4.87 -16.53 -9.45
N ARG A 20 -4.39 -15.42 -10.02
CA ARG A 20 -3.77 -15.37 -11.35
C ARG A 20 -2.26 -15.67 -11.31
N TYR A 21 -1.72 -15.97 -12.49
CA TYR A 21 -0.28 -16.12 -12.70
C TYR A 21 0.29 -14.96 -13.51
N ILE A 22 1.48 -14.49 -13.12
CA ILE A 22 2.33 -13.68 -13.99
C ILE A 22 3.17 -14.61 -14.87
N SER A 23 3.14 -14.41 -16.19
CA SER A 23 3.86 -15.29 -17.13
C SER A 23 5.38 -15.06 -17.11
N ASP A 24 6.15 -16.08 -17.47
CA ASP A 24 7.62 -15.98 -17.57
C ASP A 24 8.08 -14.89 -18.52
N SER A 25 7.41 -14.76 -19.67
CA SER A 25 7.67 -13.70 -20.65
C SER A 25 7.59 -12.30 -20.04
N ILE A 26 6.71 -12.08 -19.05
CA ILE A 26 6.57 -10.78 -18.42
C ILE A 26 7.70 -10.53 -17.42
N PHE A 27 8.20 -11.56 -16.76
CA PHE A 27 9.40 -11.45 -15.96
C PHE A 27 10.64 -11.15 -16.81
N GLU A 28 10.73 -11.71 -18.01
CA GLU A 28 11.80 -11.36 -18.97
C GLU A 28 11.71 -9.90 -19.41
N VAL A 29 10.52 -9.42 -19.78
CA VAL A 29 10.29 -8.01 -20.13
C VAL A 29 10.61 -7.09 -18.94
N ALA A 30 10.21 -7.46 -17.72
CA ALA A 30 10.55 -6.72 -16.50
C ALA A 30 12.07 -6.66 -16.27
N GLY A 31 12.78 -7.76 -16.51
CA GLY A 31 14.25 -7.82 -16.44
C GLY A 31 14.92 -6.87 -17.43
N ASN A 32 14.48 -6.90 -18.69
CA ASN A 32 14.99 -5.99 -19.73
C ASN A 32 14.70 -4.53 -19.37
N LEU A 33 13.48 -4.25 -18.89
CA LEU A 33 13.07 -2.90 -18.51
C LEU A 33 13.89 -2.35 -17.33
N ALA A 34 14.16 -3.19 -16.33
CA ALA A 34 14.98 -2.81 -15.17
C ALA A 34 16.42 -2.42 -15.58
N ALA A 35 16.99 -3.16 -16.54
CA ALA A 35 18.34 -2.95 -17.03
C ALA A 35 18.51 -1.69 -17.89
N VAL A 36 17.46 -1.22 -18.55
CA VAL A 36 17.51 -0.03 -19.42
C VAL A 36 17.49 1.26 -18.60
N ALA A 37 18.24 2.27 -19.06
CA ALA A 37 18.15 3.63 -18.53
C ALA A 37 16.86 4.29 -19.01
N LEU A 38 16.06 4.77 -18.05
CA LEU A 38 14.83 5.50 -18.31
C LEU A 38 14.88 6.81 -17.55
N ASP A 39 14.59 7.90 -18.25
CA ASP A 39 14.53 9.22 -17.65
C ASP A 39 13.08 9.58 -17.31
N PRO A 40 12.82 10.08 -16.09
CA PRO A 40 11.50 10.55 -15.71
C PRO A 40 11.11 11.77 -16.57
N PRO A 41 9.80 12.10 -16.64
CA PRO A 41 9.36 13.28 -17.36
C PRO A 41 9.96 14.55 -16.75
N ASP A 42 10.17 15.57 -17.59
CA ASP A 42 10.63 16.87 -17.13
C ASP A 42 9.64 17.44 -16.10
N ARG A 43 10.14 17.71 -14.89
CA ARG A 43 9.31 18.19 -13.77
C ARG A 43 8.91 19.65 -13.91
N THR A 44 9.61 20.42 -14.76
CA THR A 44 9.22 21.81 -15.08
C THR A 44 7.83 21.88 -15.70
N LEU A 45 7.32 20.77 -16.26
CA LEU A 45 5.96 20.65 -16.77
C LEU A 45 4.87 20.88 -15.71
N LEU A 46 5.19 20.76 -14.42
CA LEU A 46 4.24 20.96 -13.32
C LEU A 46 4.12 22.42 -12.83
N GLY A 47 4.90 23.36 -13.38
CA GLY A 47 4.88 24.75 -12.93
C GLY A 47 5.31 24.91 -11.48
N THR A 48 4.66 25.78 -10.70
CA THR A 48 4.98 26.04 -9.28
C THR A 48 4.08 25.29 -8.29
N THR A 49 3.05 24.59 -8.76
CA THR A 49 2.07 23.89 -7.91
C THR A 49 2.34 22.40 -7.92
N HIS A 50 3.28 21.95 -7.08
CA HIS A 50 3.69 20.54 -7.02
C HIS A 50 2.92 19.75 -5.97
N SER A 51 1.60 19.57 -6.14
CA SER A 51 0.83 18.75 -5.20
C SER A 51 1.12 17.26 -5.38
N VAL A 52 0.72 16.43 -4.38
CA VAL A 52 0.77 14.96 -4.49
C VAL A 52 -0.01 14.48 -5.73
N TRP A 53 -1.19 15.06 -5.97
CA TRP A 53 -2.06 14.70 -7.09
C TRP A 53 -1.42 14.98 -8.45
N ASP A 54 -0.75 16.12 -8.58
CA ASP A 54 -0.08 16.52 -9.82
C ASP A 54 1.08 15.58 -10.15
N ASN A 55 1.89 15.25 -9.13
CA ASN A 55 2.99 14.29 -9.28
C ASN A 55 2.46 12.90 -9.68
N MET A 56 1.43 12.38 -8.99
CA MET A 56 0.85 11.08 -9.35
C MET A 56 0.27 11.07 -10.77
N SER A 57 -0.37 12.17 -11.19
CA SER A 57 -0.93 12.30 -12.53
C SER A 57 0.17 12.31 -13.59
N LEU A 58 1.23 13.09 -13.38
CA LEU A 58 2.37 13.17 -14.28
C LEU A 58 3.05 11.81 -14.46
N TYR A 59 3.42 11.16 -13.36
CA TYR A 59 4.11 9.87 -13.43
C TYR A 59 3.20 8.75 -13.93
N GLY A 60 1.90 8.81 -13.62
CA GLY A 60 0.90 7.90 -14.19
C GLY A 60 0.76 8.05 -15.72
N LEU A 61 0.80 9.28 -16.25
CA LEU A 61 0.82 9.54 -17.68
C LEU A 61 2.11 9.04 -18.35
N TRP A 62 3.25 9.28 -17.71
CA TRP A 62 4.55 8.79 -18.19
C TRP A 62 4.61 7.26 -18.23
N VAL A 63 4.16 6.58 -17.17
CA VAL A 63 4.02 5.11 -17.15
C VAL A 63 3.15 4.64 -18.31
N ARG A 64 1.99 5.26 -18.54
CA ARG A 64 1.09 4.92 -19.66
C ARG A 64 1.77 5.08 -21.02
N GLN A 65 2.57 6.12 -21.21
CA GLN A 65 3.30 6.34 -22.45
C GLN A 65 4.36 5.25 -22.69
N HIS A 66 5.15 4.92 -21.67
CA HIS A 66 6.14 3.83 -21.76
C HIS A 66 5.46 2.48 -21.98
N PHE A 67 4.32 2.24 -21.34
CA PHE A 67 3.56 1.02 -21.50
C PHE A 67 3.08 0.79 -22.94
N ARG A 68 2.62 1.84 -23.62
CA ARG A 68 2.24 1.78 -25.04
C ARG A 68 3.42 1.36 -25.92
N ARG A 69 4.62 1.88 -25.65
CA ARG A 69 5.85 1.51 -26.38
C ARG A 69 6.20 0.04 -26.14
N ILE A 70 6.22 -0.39 -24.88
CA ILE A 70 6.51 -1.79 -24.51
C ILE A 70 5.52 -2.74 -25.21
N ARG A 71 4.22 -2.42 -25.21
CA ARG A 71 3.20 -3.21 -25.91
C ARG A 71 3.44 -3.31 -27.42
N SER A 72 3.79 -2.20 -28.08
CA SER A 72 4.09 -2.23 -29.52
C SER A 72 5.28 -3.13 -29.89
N GLN A 73 6.19 -3.36 -28.93
CA GLN A 73 7.40 -4.16 -29.12
C GLN A 73 7.24 -5.61 -28.64
N ASN A 74 6.24 -5.90 -27.79
CA ASN A 74 6.08 -7.19 -27.12
C ASN A 74 4.64 -7.72 -27.29
N LYS A 75 4.46 -8.68 -28.21
CA LYS A 75 3.16 -9.30 -28.51
C LYS A 75 2.51 -10.03 -27.31
N HIS A 76 3.28 -10.31 -26.25
CA HIS A 76 2.84 -11.03 -25.06
C HIS A 76 2.33 -10.12 -23.93
N VAL A 77 2.45 -8.80 -24.07
CA VAL A 77 1.90 -7.82 -23.10
C VAL A 77 0.44 -7.56 -23.49
N GLY A 78 -0.48 -7.78 -22.55
CA GLY A 78 -1.93 -7.84 -22.80
C GLY A 78 -2.55 -6.58 -23.43
N ASN A 79 -3.74 -6.74 -24.03
CA ASN A 79 -4.34 -5.72 -24.90
C ASN A 79 -5.10 -4.57 -24.20
N ALA A 80 -5.52 -4.65 -22.94
CA ALA A 80 -6.34 -3.56 -22.37
C ALA A 80 -6.28 -3.44 -20.85
N HIS A 81 -5.98 -2.21 -20.40
CA HIS A 81 -5.99 -1.68 -19.03
C HIS A 81 -5.01 -2.29 -18.01
N PHE A 82 -4.41 -1.43 -17.16
CA PHE A 82 -3.54 -1.74 -16.00
C PHE A 82 -4.22 -2.60 -14.90
N ALA A 83 -5.28 -3.32 -15.25
CA ALA A 83 -6.01 -4.21 -14.37
C ALA A 83 -5.32 -5.58 -14.24
N HIS A 84 -4.53 -6.02 -15.23
CA HIS A 84 -3.91 -7.34 -15.21
C HIS A 84 -2.62 -7.35 -14.37
N PRO A 85 -2.33 -8.41 -13.57
CA PRO A 85 -1.10 -8.50 -12.76
C PRO A 85 0.20 -8.32 -13.54
N ASN A 86 0.24 -8.79 -14.79
CA ASN A 86 1.37 -8.56 -15.70
C ASN A 86 1.66 -7.07 -15.90
N ASP A 87 0.61 -6.27 -16.12
CA ASP A 87 0.73 -4.84 -16.38
C ASP A 87 1.14 -4.11 -15.11
N LYS A 88 0.60 -4.52 -13.95
CA LYS A 88 0.98 -4.00 -12.63
C LYS A 88 2.47 -4.25 -12.32
N LEU A 89 3.01 -5.41 -12.67
CA LEU A 89 4.43 -5.70 -12.44
C LEU A 89 5.33 -4.72 -13.21
N LEU A 90 5.03 -4.53 -14.50
CA LEU A 90 5.78 -3.63 -15.35
C LEU A 90 5.62 -2.15 -14.94
N GLU A 91 4.42 -1.75 -14.52
CA GLU A 91 4.15 -0.43 -13.92
C GLU A 91 5.03 -0.18 -12.69
N VAL A 92 5.10 -1.15 -11.79
CA VAL A 92 5.95 -1.05 -10.58
C VAL A 92 7.43 -0.91 -10.95
N ILE A 93 7.93 -1.63 -11.95
CA ILE A 93 9.32 -1.47 -12.41
C ILE A 93 9.53 -0.07 -12.97
N LEU A 94 8.62 0.43 -13.83
CA LEU A 94 8.70 1.80 -14.37
C LEU A 94 8.73 2.86 -13.26
N LEU A 95 7.83 2.76 -12.27
CA LEU A 95 7.77 3.68 -11.14
C LEU A 95 9.02 3.60 -10.27
N HIS A 96 9.56 2.40 -10.05
CA HIS A 96 10.81 2.22 -9.31
C HIS A 96 11.98 2.96 -9.98
N LYS A 97 12.05 2.91 -11.31
CA LYS A 97 13.07 3.64 -12.09
C LYS A 97 12.93 5.16 -11.94
N VAL A 98 11.69 5.67 -11.91
CA VAL A 98 11.42 7.08 -11.63
C VAL A 98 11.91 7.43 -10.23
N MET A 99 11.54 6.63 -9.22
CA MET A 99 11.90 6.90 -7.83
C MET A 99 13.41 6.98 -7.60
N GLN A 100 14.20 6.12 -8.26
CA GLN A 100 15.67 6.16 -8.21
C GLN A 100 16.30 7.47 -8.72
N LYS A 101 15.54 8.29 -9.45
CA LYS A 101 15.97 9.58 -10.01
C LYS A 101 15.44 10.77 -9.21
N LEU A 102 14.64 10.53 -8.18
CA LEU A 102 14.09 11.55 -7.31
C LEU A 102 14.85 11.52 -5.98
N ASP A 103 15.86 12.37 -5.79
CA ASP A 103 16.53 12.48 -4.50
C ASP A 103 15.68 13.35 -3.55
N PRO A 104 15.05 12.77 -2.51
CA PRO A 104 14.19 13.52 -1.59
C PRO A 104 14.96 14.51 -0.71
N CYS A 105 16.30 14.46 -0.67
CA CYS A 105 17.12 15.38 0.13
C CYS A 105 17.44 16.70 -0.59
N GLU A 106 17.27 16.74 -1.92
CA GLU A 106 17.64 17.91 -2.73
C GLU A 106 16.62 19.06 -2.59
N SER A 107 15.32 18.76 -2.50
CA SER A 107 14.27 19.78 -2.35
C SER A 107 12.97 19.22 -1.77
N GLU A 108 12.12 20.09 -1.22
CA GLU A 108 10.78 19.73 -0.73
C GLU A 108 9.89 19.19 -1.86
N GLU A 109 9.98 19.78 -3.06
CA GLU A 109 9.25 19.32 -4.23
C GLU A 109 9.67 17.90 -4.62
N LEU A 110 10.97 17.60 -4.56
CA LEU A 110 11.49 16.24 -4.82
C LEU A 110 11.04 15.27 -3.75
N GLN A 111 10.99 15.69 -2.48
CA GLN A 111 10.45 14.88 -1.41
C GLN A 111 8.97 14.52 -1.64
N ILE A 112 8.14 15.50 -2.04
CA ILE A 112 6.72 15.27 -2.37
C ILE A 112 6.59 14.31 -3.56
N ALA A 113 7.38 14.52 -4.61
CA ALA A 113 7.39 13.63 -5.77
C ALA A 113 7.79 12.19 -5.41
N HIS A 114 8.83 12.05 -4.59
CA HIS A 114 9.34 10.77 -4.11
C HIS A 114 8.28 10.04 -3.27
N HIS A 115 7.58 10.74 -2.37
CA HIS A 115 6.46 10.17 -1.61
C HIS A 115 5.29 9.76 -2.50
N ALA A 116 4.91 10.60 -3.48
CA ALA A 116 3.84 10.29 -4.43
C ALA A 116 4.14 9.03 -5.25
N VAL A 117 5.36 8.89 -5.79
CA VAL A 117 5.79 7.70 -6.53
C VAL A 117 5.86 6.48 -5.61
N GLY A 118 6.38 6.63 -4.40
CA GLY A 118 6.40 5.57 -3.39
C GLY A 118 5.01 5.01 -3.08
N ALA A 119 4.01 5.88 -2.91
CA ALA A 119 2.61 5.50 -2.72
C ALA A 119 2.04 4.74 -3.94
N MET A 120 2.32 5.23 -5.17
CA MET A 120 1.91 4.51 -6.39
C MET A 120 2.51 3.10 -6.47
N ILE A 121 3.79 2.94 -6.11
CA ILE A 121 4.46 1.64 -6.06
C ILE A 121 3.80 0.73 -5.04
N GLN A 122 3.60 1.20 -3.80
CA GLN A 122 3.01 0.40 -2.72
C GLN A 122 1.59 -0.03 -3.04
N HIS A 123 0.76 0.88 -3.57
CA HIS A 123 -0.61 0.58 -3.97
C HIS A 123 -0.65 -0.47 -5.09
N THR A 124 0.17 -0.29 -6.13
CA THR A 124 0.19 -1.21 -7.28
C THR A 124 0.70 -2.59 -6.89
N LEU A 125 1.76 -2.66 -6.08
CA LEU A 125 2.26 -3.91 -5.50
C LEU A 125 1.20 -4.59 -4.63
N THR A 126 0.52 -3.84 -3.75
CA THR A 126 -0.52 -4.38 -2.85
C THR A 126 -1.63 -5.05 -3.64
N LEU A 127 -2.15 -4.36 -4.66
CA LEU A 127 -3.21 -4.91 -5.52
C LEU A 127 -2.74 -6.04 -6.42
N MET A 128 -1.47 -6.07 -6.81
CA MET A 128 -0.92 -7.18 -7.59
C MET A 128 -0.76 -8.42 -6.71
N LEU A 129 -0.13 -8.28 -5.55
CA LEU A 129 0.12 -9.35 -4.60
C LEU A 129 -1.19 -9.99 -4.12
N ALA A 130 -2.25 -9.20 -3.90
CA ALA A 130 -3.58 -9.69 -3.54
C ALA A 130 -4.22 -10.59 -4.61
N GLU A 131 -3.84 -10.42 -5.88
CA GLU A 131 -4.48 -11.08 -7.03
C GLU A 131 -3.71 -12.33 -7.51
N ILE A 132 -2.41 -12.40 -7.24
CA ILE A 132 -1.53 -13.48 -7.72
C ILE A 132 -1.38 -14.62 -6.72
N ARG A 133 -0.89 -15.74 -7.23
CA ARG A 133 -0.53 -16.93 -6.44
C ARG A 133 0.70 -16.72 -5.56
N LEU A 134 0.67 -17.30 -4.35
CA LEU A 134 1.70 -17.12 -3.32
C LEU A 134 3.07 -17.62 -3.77
N GLU A 135 3.12 -18.68 -4.56
CA GLU A 135 4.35 -19.29 -5.06
C GLU A 135 5.17 -18.31 -5.92
N GLN A 136 4.52 -17.29 -6.52
CA GLN A 136 5.18 -16.28 -7.33
C GLN A 136 5.71 -15.10 -6.51
N TRP A 137 5.30 -14.95 -5.25
CA TRP A 137 5.72 -13.83 -4.39
C TRP A 137 7.24 -13.82 -4.19
N THR A 138 7.85 -14.99 -3.98
CA THR A 138 9.31 -15.13 -3.86
C THR A 138 10.05 -14.64 -5.10
N ARG A 139 9.49 -14.90 -6.29
CA ARG A 139 10.09 -14.44 -7.55
C ARG A 139 10.04 -12.92 -7.68
N ILE A 140 8.90 -12.32 -7.32
CA ILE A 140 8.72 -10.85 -7.32
C ILE A 140 9.61 -10.21 -6.24
N PHE A 141 9.70 -10.82 -5.06
CA PHE A 141 10.62 -10.42 -4.01
C PHE A 141 12.06 -10.36 -4.54
N ASN A 142 12.52 -11.41 -5.23
CA ASN A 142 13.86 -11.50 -5.78
C ASN A 142 14.18 -10.55 -6.94
N LEU A 143 13.24 -9.71 -7.41
CA LEU A 143 13.53 -8.72 -8.46
C LEU A 143 14.53 -7.64 -8.01
N TRP A 144 14.79 -7.50 -6.71
CA TRP A 144 15.91 -6.68 -6.21
C TRP A 144 17.26 -7.10 -6.80
N LYS A 145 17.40 -8.36 -7.25
CA LYS A 145 18.63 -8.90 -7.86
C LYS A 145 18.83 -8.48 -9.30
N LEU A 146 17.81 -7.88 -9.95
CA LEU A 146 17.93 -7.44 -11.32
C LEU A 146 18.87 -6.23 -11.42
N GLN A 147 19.67 -6.19 -12.48
CA GLN A 147 20.51 -5.04 -12.79
C GLN A 147 19.64 -3.79 -12.96
N GLY A 148 20.07 -2.68 -12.38
CA GLY A 148 19.36 -1.40 -12.44
C GLY A 148 18.27 -1.21 -11.38
N MET A 149 18.04 -2.19 -10.50
CA MET A 149 17.13 -2.07 -9.34
C MET A 149 17.89 -1.69 -8.06
N SER A 150 17.37 -0.71 -7.32
CA SER A 150 17.80 -0.43 -5.94
C SER A 150 17.30 -1.54 -5.02
N ALA A 151 18.22 -2.35 -4.50
CA ALA A 151 17.85 -3.48 -3.64
C ALA A 151 17.22 -3.04 -2.32
N ARG A 152 17.70 -1.92 -1.76
CA ARG A 152 17.17 -1.32 -0.53
C ARG A 152 15.73 -0.89 -0.73
N ASP A 153 15.47 -0.04 -1.72
CA ASP A 153 14.14 0.53 -1.93
C ASP A 153 13.14 -0.55 -2.32
N TRP A 154 13.54 -1.48 -3.19
CA TRP A 154 12.69 -2.60 -3.57
C TRP A 154 12.26 -3.43 -2.37
N THR A 155 13.20 -3.76 -1.49
CA THR A 155 12.95 -4.57 -0.29
C THR A 155 12.01 -3.85 0.68
N ILE A 156 12.13 -2.52 0.81
CA ILE A 156 11.23 -1.70 1.63
C ILE A 156 9.81 -1.71 1.03
N HIS A 157 9.67 -1.43 -0.26
CA HIS A 157 8.35 -1.37 -0.92
C HIS A 157 7.64 -2.72 -0.89
N ILE A 158 8.32 -3.82 -1.21
CA ILE A 158 7.70 -5.14 -1.20
C ILE A 158 7.32 -5.59 0.20
N ALA A 159 8.08 -5.21 1.23
CA ALA A 159 7.73 -5.50 2.62
C ALA A 159 6.45 -4.76 3.04
N GLY A 160 6.39 -3.45 2.76
CA GLY A 160 5.18 -2.64 3.02
C GLY A 160 3.96 -3.17 2.26
N ALA A 161 4.11 -3.42 0.96
CA ALA A 161 3.02 -3.93 0.13
C ALA A 161 2.56 -5.34 0.54
N SER A 162 3.48 -6.22 0.96
CA SER A 162 3.11 -7.56 1.47
C SER A 162 2.28 -7.45 2.74
N ALA A 163 2.66 -6.55 3.66
CA ALA A 163 1.91 -6.29 4.90
C ALA A 163 0.53 -5.69 4.62
N ALA A 164 0.45 -4.70 3.72
CA ALA A 164 -0.80 -4.11 3.27
C ALA A 164 -1.70 -5.14 2.57
N THR A 165 -1.12 -6.02 1.75
CA THR A 165 -1.84 -7.12 1.09
C THR A 165 -2.42 -8.09 2.10
N TYR A 166 -1.63 -8.53 3.08
CA TYR A 166 -2.11 -9.40 4.16
C TYR A 166 -3.33 -8.77 4.84
N THR A 167 -3.22 -7.49 5.20
CA THR A 167 -4.28 -6.75 5.91
C THR A 167 -5.52 -6.60 5.04
N LEU A 168 -5.34 -6.20 3.77
CA LEU A 168 -6.41 -6.07 2.78
C LEU A 168 -7.18 -7.38 2.60
N MET A 169 -6.48 -8.49 2.37
CA MET A 169 -7.09 -9.79 2.15
C MET A 169 -7.81 -10.29 3.40
N THR A 170 -7.21 -10.11 4.58
CA THR A 170 -7.82 -10.52 5.85
C THR A 170 -9.12 -9.76 6.12
N LEU A 171 -9.09 -8.44 5.94
CA LEU A 171 -10.27 -7.61 6.13
C LEU A 171 -11.34 -7.94 5.09
N ALA A 172 -10.98 -8.03 3.80
CA ALA A 172 -11.96 -8.24 2.73
C ALA A 172 -12.62 -9.63 2.71
N MET A 173 -12.00 -10.64 3.34
CA MET A 173 -12.59 -11.98 3.50
C MET A 173 -13.52 -12.09 4.72
N ARG A 174 -13.64 -11.02 5.53
CA ARG A 174 -14.49 -11.02 6.71
C ARG A 174 -15.93 -10.67 6.33
N ASP A 175 -16.88 -11.46 6.82
CA ASP A 175 -18.31 -11.24 6.58
C ASP A 175 -18.75 -9.85 7.08
N GLY A 176 -19.61 -9.19 6.28
CA GLY A 176 -20.13 -7.85 6.62
C GLY A 176 -19.13 -6.71 6.46
N SER A 177 -17.90 -6.99 6.05
CA SER A 177 -16.87 -5.98 5.81
C SER A 177 -16.89 -5.45 4.37
N ALA A 178 -16.45 -4.20 4.21
CA ALA A 178 -16.10 -3.64 2.91
C ALA A 178 -14.79 -2.85 3.04
N VAL A 179 -13.80 -3.19 2.22
CA VAL A 179 -12.50 -2.52 2.21
C VAL A 179 -12.41 -1.60 1.01
N TYR A 180 -11.93 -0.38 1.23
CA TYR A 180 -11.76 0.65 0.21
C TYR A 180 -10.31 1.11 0.20
N LEU A 181 -9.80 1.43 -0.98
CA LEU A 181 -8.46 1.95 -1.15
C LEU A 181 -8.45 3.46 -0.91
N PRO A 182 -7.40 4.00 -0.27
CA PRO A 182 -7.25 5.44 -0.10
C PRO A 182 -6.97 6.10 -1.44
N THR A 183 -7.26 7.39 -1.51
CA THR A 183 -6.65 8.28 -2.49
C THR A 183 -5.16 8.43 -2.21
N GLY A 184 -4.38 8.84 -3.21
CA GLY A 184 -2.96 9.08 -3.00
C GLY A 184 -2.66 10.24 -2.03
N TYR A 185 -3.58 11.21 -1.91
CA TYR A 185 -3.49 12.24 -0.89
C TYR A 185 -3.63 11.68 0.52
N GLU A 186 -4.61 10.80 0.76
CA GLU A 186 -4.84 10.20 2.07
C GLU A 186 -3.70 9.28 2.49
N ASP A 187 -3.13 8.52 1.55
CA ASP A 187 -1.94 7.71 1.77
C ASP A 187 -0.75 8.61 2.19
N VAL A 188 -0.35 9.54 1.33
CA VAL A 188 0.85 10.37 1.55
C VAL A 188 0.70 11.36 2.70
N THR A 189 -0.46 12.02 2.81
CA THR A 189 -0.64 13.17 3.72
C THR A 189 -1.29 12.78 5.05
N LEU A 190 -2.14 11.74 5.03
CA LEU A 190 -2.87 11.30 6.22
C LEU A 190 -2.31 9.98 6.77
N GLY A 191 -1.42 9.30 6.04
CA GLY A 191 -0.84 8.01 6.47
C GLY A 191 -1.89 6.90 6.54
N ILE A 192 -2.91 6.96 5.70
CA ILE A 192 -4.01 5.98 5.66
C ILE A 192 -3.73 5.03 4.49
N ASP A 193 -3.45 3.77 4.82
CA ASP A 193 -3.11 2.73 3.84
C ASP A 193 -4.38 2.04 3.29
N LEU A 194 -5.44 1.92 4.10
CA LEU A 194 -6.73 1.32 3.74
C LEU A 194 -7.87 1.98 4.50
N PHE A 195 -9.08 1.91 3.95
CA PHE A 195 -10.31 2.16 4.70
C PHE A 195 -11.11 0.88 4.86
N TRP A 196 -11.64 0.65 6.05
CA TRP A 196 -12.45 -0.52 6.36
C TRP A 196 -13.80 -0.10 6.93
N LYS A 197 -14.87 -0.53 6.28
CA LYS A 197 -16.25 -0.31 6.72
C LYS A 197 -16.84 -1.61 7.25
N GLU A 198 -17.36 -1.59 8.47
CA GLU A 198 -18.04 -2.70 9.13
C GLU A 198 -19.11 -2.13 10.07
N ASP A 199 -20.30 -2.72 10.09
CA ASP A 199 -21.42 -2.31 10.95
C ASP A 199 -21.74 -0.80 10.90
N GLY A 200 -21.64 -0.21 9.70
CA GLY A 200 -21.86 1.21 9.46
C GLY A 200 -20.71 2.14 9.87
N LYS A 201 -19.73 1.63 10.63
CA LYS A 201 -18.55 2.37 11.09
C LYS A 201 -17.47 2.38 10.01
N LEU A 202 -16.74 3.49 9.92
CA LEU A 202 -15.61 3.65 9.02
C LEU A 202 -14.32 3.68 9.83
N HIS A 203 -13.34 2.91 9.40
CA HIS A 203 -12.03 2.82 10.01
C HIS A 203 -10.97 3.27 9.01
N ALA A 204 -10.06 4.14 9.44
CA ALA A 204 -8.84 4.48 8.71
C ALA A 204 -7.71 3.59 9.24
N VAL A 205 -7.13 2.77 8.37
CA VAL A 205 -6.16 1.75 8.75
C VAL A 205 -4.78 2.20 8.25
N SER A 206 -3.80 2.29 9.16
CA SER A 206 -2.40 2.33 8.78
C SER A 206 -1.72 0.99 9.03
N VAL A 207 -0.96 0.50 8.06
CA VAL A 207 -0.26 -0.78 8.07
C VAL A 207 1.23 -0.55 8.11
N LYS A 208 1.92 -1.12 9.10
CA LYS A 208 3.38 -1.09 9.21
C LYS A 208 3.94 -2.51 9.19
N CYS A 209 4.99 -2.69 8.39
CA CYS A 209 5.79 -3.92 8.44
C CYS A 209 6.83 -3.81 9.57
N VAL A 210 6.89 -4.80 10.45
CA VAL A 210 7.87 -4.85 11.55
C VAL A 210 8.80 -6.04 11.34
N THR A 211 10.08 -5.74 11.10
CA THR A 211 11.13 -6.73 10.86
C THR A 211 11.66 -7.32 12.16
N GLY A 212 11.98 -8.62 12.17
CA GLY A 212 12.71 -9.25 13.28
C GLY A 212 11.86 -9.56 14.51
N GLN A 213 10.53 -9.54 14.36
CA GLN A 213 9.61 -10.07 15.35
C GLN A 213 8.92 -11.31 14.77
N ASP A 214 8.99 -12.42 15.51
CA ASP A 214 8.17 -13.63 15.28
C ASP A 214 6.71 -13.44 15.74
N ASN A 215 6.31 -12.21 16.07
CA ASN A 215 4.97 -11.93 16.55
C ASN A 215 3.94 -12.09 15.42
N PRO A 216 2.77 -12.72 15.71
CA PRO A 216 1.62 -12.64 14.83
C PRO A 216 1.16 -11.19 14.70
N VAL A 217 0.37 -10.90 13.67
CA VAL A 217 -0.14 -9.54 13.39
C VAL A 217 -0.71 -8.90 14.66
N LEU A 218 -0.29 -7.67 14.94
CA LEU A 218 -0.76 -6.87 16.07
C LEU A 218 -1.60 -5.73 15.52
N ALA A 219 -2.68 -5.37 16.19
CA ALA A 219 -3.51 -4.27 15.74
C ALA A 219 -4.23 -3.57 16.90
N TRP A 220 -4.42 -2.26 16.77
CA TRP A 220 -4.98 -1.41 17.82
C TRP A 220 -5.93 -0.38 17.23
N ARG A 221 -7.11 -0.23 17.83
CA ARG A 221 -7.91 1.00 17.71
C ARG A 221 -7.20 2.09 18.53
N VAL A 222 -7.01 3.27 17.95
CA VAL A 222 -6.33 4.39 18.62
C VAL A 222 -7.38 5.38 19.11
N HIS A 223 -7.94 5.13 20.29
CA HIS A 223 -9.08 5.90 20.80
C HIS A 223 -8.73 7.34 21.22
N GLU A 224 -7.47 7.59 21.59
CA GLU A 224 -7.02 8.86 22.13
C GLU A 224 -5.73 9.32 21.46
N LEU A 225 -5.50 10.63 21.43
CA LEU A 225 -4.27 11.21 20.91
C LEU A 225 -3.07 10.76 21.77
N PRO A 226 -2.12 9.98 21.24
CA PRO A 226 -0.97 9.55 22.01
C PRO A 226 -0.08 10.74 22.40
N THR A 227 0.42 10.70 23.63
CA THR A 227 1.44 11.61 24.12
C THR A 227 2.66 11.55 23.22
N ARG A 228 3.26 12.72 22.94
CA ARG A 228 4.50 12.78 22.16
C ARG A 228 5.61 12.09 22.94
N THR A 229 6.17 11.04 22.35
CA THR A 229 7.32 10.30 22.87
C THR A 229 8.22 9.90 21.70
N ASN A 230 9.47 9.52 21.98
CA ASN A 230 10.39 8.98 20.98
C ASN A 230 10.12 7.50 20.65
N ASP A 231 9.08 6.91 21.24
CA ASP A 231 8.68 5.54 20.95
C ASP A 231 8.05 5.46 19.54
N ARG A 232 8.51 4.49 18.75
CA ARG A 232 8.06 4.31 17.37
C ARG A 232 6.57 3.98 17.33
N ILE A 233 6.09 3.13 18.24
CA ILE A 233 4.68 2.74 18.28
C ILE A 233 3.80 3.95 18.62
N ALA A 234 4.20 4.74 19.62
CA ALA A 234 3.49 5.98 19.96
C ALA A 234 3.46 6.98 18.79
N THR A 235 4.56 7.11 18.04
CA THR A 235 4.63 7.97 16.84
C THR A 235 3.68 7.48 15.75
N ASP A 236 3.69 6.19 15.44
CA ASP A 236 2.79 5.61 14.43
C ASP A 236 1.31 5.75 14.83
N ARG A 237 0.98 5.47 16.10
CA ARG A 237 -0.37 5.67 16.66
C ARG A 237 -0.81 7.12 16.54
N ARG A 238 0.09 8.06 16.82
CA ARG A 238 -0.20 9.50 16.72
C ARG A 238 -0.46 9.92 15.27
N ASN A 239 0.34 9.42 14.33
CA ASN A 239 0.19 9.75 12.92
C ASN A 239 -1.16 9.30 12.38
N ILE A 240 -1.56 8.04 12.61
CA ILE A 240 -2.87 7.55 12.15
C ILE A 240 -4.03 8.24 12.87
N TYR A 241 -3.90 8.56 14.17
CA TYR A 241 -4.91 9.33 14.88
C TYR A 241 -5.12 10.70 14.24
N LEU A 242 -4.04 11.46 14.01
CA LEU A 242 -4.13 12.79 13.39
C LEU A 242 -4.64 12.73 11.94
N GLY A 243 -4.22 11.72 11.18
CA GLY A 243 -4.71 11.46 9.82
C GLY A 243 -6.22 11.21 9.78
N ALA A 244 -6.71 10.30 10.64
CA ALA A 244 -8.13 9.99 10.74
C ALA A 244 -8.98 11.18 11.23
N GLN A 245 -8.45 12.01 12.12
CA GLN A 245 -9.12 13.24 12.57
C GLN A 245 -9.25 14.27 11.44
N ARG A 246 -8.18 14.48 10.67
CA ARG A 246 -8.20 15.37 9.48
C ARG A 246 -9.20 14.89 8.44
N PHE A 247 -9.20 13.59 8.13
CA PHE A 247 -10.18 12.99 7.24
C PHE A 247 -11.62 13.14 7.78
N SER A 248 -11.84 12.91 9.08
CA SER A 248 -13.16 13.03 9.70
C SER A 248 -13.71 14.45 9.60
N ALA A 249 -12.82 15.45 9.75
CA ALA A 249 -13.18 16.86 9.60
C ALA A 249 -13.53 17.23 8.14
N SER A 250 -12.79 16.71 7.15
CA SER A 250 -13.06 17.00 5.74
C SER A 250 -14.33 16.32 5.22
N GLU A 251 -14.54 15.05 5.56
CA GLU A 251 -15.70 14.26 5.11
C GLU A 251 -16.93 14.39 6.04
N LYS A 252 -16.81 15.15 7.14
CA LYS A 252 -17.86 15.31 8.17
C LYS A 252 -18.42 13.97 8.65
N ARG A 253 -17.56 12.98 8.80
CA ARG A 253 -17.91 11.60 9.15
C ARG A 253 -16.89 11.05 10.14
N LEU A 254 -17.38 10.42 11.21
CA LEU A 254 -16.49 9.77 12.18
C LEU A 254 -15.68 8.65 11.49
N CYS A 255 -14.36 8.74 11.58
CA CYS A 255 -13.42 7.75 11.10
C CYS A 255 -12.52 7.26 12.24
N ILE A 256 -12.57 5.96 12.51
CA ILE A 256 -11.87 5.33 13.64
C ILE A 256 -10.44 4.97 13.20
N PRO A 257 -9.39 5.54 13.82
CA PRO A 257 -8.01 5.19 13.48
C PRO A 257 -7.68 3.78 13.99
N VAL A 258 -7.08 2.97 13.12
CA VAL A 258 -6.60 1.62 13.39
C VAL A 258 -5.15 1.52 12.93
N LEU A 259 -4.27 1.08 13.81
CA LEU A 259 -2.88 0.77 13.48
C LEU A 259 -2.72 -0.75 13.41
N VAL A 260 -2.13 -1.26 12.35
CA VAL A 260 -1.86 -2.68 12.12
C VAL A 260 -0.36 -2.87 11.90
N TYR A 261 0.24 -3.75 12.69
CA TYR A 261 1.63 -4.17 12.57
C TYR A 261 1.66 -5.61 12.06
N VAL A 262 2.30 -5.82 10.93
CA VAL A 262 2.49 -7.16 10.34
C VAL A 262 3.95 -7.56 10.55
N GLY A 263 4.15 -8.63 11.33
CA GLY A 263 5.46 -9.21 11.59
C GLY A 263 6.05 -9.86 10.33
N LYS A 264 7.37 -9.74 10.18
CA LYS A 264 8.12 -10.36 9.08
C LYS A 264 9.38 -11.04 9.64
N PRO A 265 9.38 -12.39 9.74
CA PRO A 265 10.59 -13.13 10.07
C PRO A 265 11.56 -13.07 8.87
N GLU A 266 12.79 -12.63 9.14
CA GLU A 266 13.94 -12.81 8.24
C GLU A 266 13.89 -12.18 6.84
N GLY A 267 13.24 -11.02 6.66
CA GLY A 267 13.42 -10.22 5.44
C GLY A 267 12.77 -10.78 4.15
N GLY A 268 12.18 -11.97 4.17
CA GLY A 268 11.38 -12.57 3.07
C GLY A 268 9.94 -12.05 2.96
N PRO A 269 9.13 -12.47 1.97
CA PRO A 269 7.71 -12.09 1.91
C PRO A 269 6.98 -12.49 3.21
N VAL A 270 5.98 -11.70 3.63
CA VAL A 270 5.11 -12.07 4.76
C VAL A 270 4.49 -13.43 4.41
N ARG A 271 4.71 -14.45 5.24
CA ARG A 271 4.13 -15.78 5.01
C ARG A 271 2.62 -15.67 5.22
N LEU A 272 1.88 -15.84 4.14
CA LEU A 272 0.44 -15.80 4.16
C LEU A 272 -0.07 -17.23 4.33
N ASN A 273 -0.63 -17.57 5.49
CA ASN A 273 -1.37 -18.82 5.61
C ASN A 273 -2.72 -18.70 4.88
N HIS A 274 -3.17 -19.79 4.26
CA HIS A 274 -4.38 -19.82 3.45
C HIS A 274 -5.69 -19.63 4.24
N ASP A 275 -5.64 -19.61 5.57
CA ASP A 275 -6.78 -19.44 6.46
C ASP A 275 -7.13 -17.95 6.69
N TRP A 276 -7.32 -17.23 5.59
CA TRP A 276 -7.74 -15.83 5.60
C TRP A 276 -9.02 -15.66 6.41
N GLY A 277 -9.00 -14.74 7.39
CA GLY A 277 -10.15 -14.48 8.26
C GLY A 277 -10.40 -15.52 9.35
N ARG A 278 -9.59 -16.59 9.48
CA ARG A 278 -9.74 -17.62 10.54
C ARG A 278 -8.55 -17.77 11.47
N LEU A 279 -7.34 -17.43 11.03
CA LEU A 279 -6.16 -17.44 11.88
C LEU A 279 -5.44 -16.09 11.79
N THR A 280 -4.99 -15.57 12.94
CA THR A 280 -4.04 -14.45 13.12
C THR A 280 -4.51 -13.00 12.94
N TRP A 281 -5.82 -12.71 12.83
CA TRP A 281 -6.30 -11.34 13.11
C TRP A 281 -6.57 -11.20 14.61
N PRO A 282 -6.13 -10.13 15.29
CA PRO A 282 -6.38 -9.99 16.72
C PRO A 282 -7.87 -9.99 17.05
N ASP A 283 -8.34 -10.96 17.84
CA ASP A 283 -9.73 -11.07 18.31
C ASP A 283 -10.23 -9.77 18.98
N GLN A 284 -9.31 -8.98 19.51
CA GLN A 284 -9.53 -7.68 20.14
C GLN A 284 -10.07 -6.61 19.16
N LEU A 285 -9.88 -6.78 17.85
CA LEU A 285 -10.56 -5.99 16.81
C LEU A 285 -11.88 -6.63 16.34
N LEU A 286 -12.08 -7.93 16.60
CA LEU A 286 -13.24 -8.73 16.21
C LEU A 286 -14.37 -8.69 17.26
N ALA A 287 -14.08 -8.26 18.49
CA ALA A 287 -15.09 -8.09 19.52
C ALA A 287 -16.07 -6.95 19.15
N PRO A 288 -17.40 -7.19 19.18
CA PRO A 288 -18.37 -6.09 19.13
C PRO A 288 -18.04 -5.10 20.25
N GLU A 289 -18.29 -3.80 20.04
CA GLU A 289 -18.08 -2.75 21.04
C GLU A 289 -19.03 -2.89 22.24
N HIS A 290 -18.97 -4.03 22.94
CA HIS A 290 -19.50 -4.18 24.27
C HIS A 290 -18.33 -3.95 25.22
N HIS A 291 -18.41 -2.82 25.93
CA HIS A 291 -17.49 -2.35 26.97
C HIS A 291 -16.30 -1.51 26.50
N VAL A 292 -16.58 -0.27 26.07
CA VAL A 292 -15.90 0.83 26.77
C VAL A 292 -16.52 0.85 28.17
N LEU A 293 -15.75 0.43 29.16
CA LEU A 293 -15.58 1.11 30.45
C LEU A 293 -14.68 0.26 31.34
N VAL A 294 -13.73 0.96 31.98
CA VAL A 294 -13.09 0.65 33.28
C VAL A 294 -11.69 0.02 33.24
N ASN A 295 -10.77 0.93 33.61
CA ASN A 295 -9.50 0.75 34.33
C ASN A 295 -8.25 0.33 33.55
N GLY A 296 -7.33 1.30 33.51
CA GLY A 296 -5.93 1.04 33.30
C GLY A 296 -5.40 0.06 34.33
N HIS A 297 -4.51 -0.80 33.87
CA HIS A 297 -3.41 -1.29 34.67
C HIS A 297 -2.24 -1.58 33.73
N ASP A 298 -1.13 -0.94 34.08
CA ASP A 298 0.24 -1.47 34.09
C ASP A 298 0.53 -2.69 33.21
N PHE A 299 1.36 -2.48 32.20
CA PHE A 299 2.42 -3.44 31.92
C PHE A 299 3.74 -2.86 32.38
N ALA A 300 4.14 -3.33 33.56
CA ALA A 300 5.45 -3.12 34.15
C ALA A 300 6.58 -3.58 33.21
N ARG A 301 7.59 -2.72 33.08
CA ARG A 301 8.95 -3.07 33.47
C ARG A 301 9.44 -2.01 34.44
#